data_AF-A0A1H9D5C8-F1
#
_entry.id   AF-A0A1H9D5C8-F1
#
_cell.length_a   1.000
_cell.length_b   1.000
_cell.length_c   1.000
_cell.angle_alpha   90.00
_cell.angle_beta   90.00
_cell.angle_gamma   90.00
#
_symmetry.space_group_name_H-M   'P 1'
#
loop_
_entity.id
_entity.type
_entity.pdbx_description
1 polymer ?
#
loop_
_entity_poly.entity_id
_entity_poly.type
_entity_poly.pdbx_seq_one_letter_code
_entity_poly.pdbx_strand_id
1 'polypeptide(L)'
;MDSSERDEKIREIVSRFYDSVPTAALGIGSAGLDVSKPNQHDSKADFLAEKIAVDIALEQADGLFGFFSAPFREDDTPNKEMAVRIAASIDAKARVRAESDRVNTALELIVKNAGQSGVSFVVVMLLFDVVDGLRNRKQELGDQEAEFWSGHSRPPNHYARTIALRFARAIATKTGRKPTFGTSRDGGHPSTDFGRALEELFKVLEIKANVKRAAVWAIDQITEEDLKPPVRNALSSLYLADDMTVTSNKNALSQFARLHSKASDQ
;
A
#
# COMPACT_ATOMS: atom_id res chain seq x y z
N MET A 1 1.95 -13.22 23.09
CA MET A 1 2.48 -13.60 21.76
C MET A 1 3.38 -12.47 21.29
N ASP A 2 4.59 -12.80 20.84
CA ASP A 2 5.53 -11.79 20.34
C ASP A 2 5.04 -11.17 19.02
N SER A 3 5.47 -9.94 18.68
CA SER A 3 5.02 -9.23 17.48
C SER A 3 5.36 -10.02 16.21
N SER A 4 6.55 -10.63 16.16
CA SER A 4 6.97 -11.44 15.01
C SER A 4 6.14 -12.71 14.86
N GLU A 5 5.77 -13.38 15.95
CA GLU A 5 4.90 -14.56 15.93
C GLU A 5 3.46 -14.21 15.52
N ARG A 6 3.01 -13.01 15.88
CA ARG A 6 1.69 -12.49 15.49
C ARG A 6 1.60 -12.27 13.99
N ASP A 7 2.60 -11.61 13.42
CA ASP A 7 2.62 -11.27 12.00
C ASP A 7 2.73 -12.52 11.12
N GLU A 8 3.48 -13.52 11.57
CA GLU A 8 3.58 -14.82 10.87
C GLU A 8 2.24 -15.56 10.86
N LYS A 9 1.50 -15.59 11.98
CA LYS A 9 0.17 -16.21 12.02
C LYS A 9 -0.85 -15.46 11.16
N ILE A 10 -0.79 -14.13 11.11
CA ILE A 10 -1.65 -13.33 10.23
C ILE A 10 -1.34 -13.69 8.77
N ARG A 11 -0.05 -13.80 8.42
CA ARG A 11 0.38 -14.21 7.07
C ARG A 11 -0.11 -15.60 6.71
N GLU A 12 -0.02 -16.56 7.63
CA GLU A 12 -0.55 -17.92 7.44
C GLU A 12 -2.07 -17.89 7.15
N ILE A 13 -2.84 -17.14 7.93
CA ILE A 13 -4.30 -17.01 7.74
C ILE A 13 -4.63 -16.40 6.37
N VAL A 14 -3.90 -15.34 5.97
CA VAL A 14 -4.09 -14.66 4.69
C VAL A 14 -3.71 -15.55 3.49
N SER A 15 -2.64 -16.33 3.62
CA SER A 15 -2.12 -17.22 2.56
C SER A 15 -3.13 -18.29 2.10
N ARG A 16 -4.17 -18.57 2.91
CA ARG A 16 -5.25 -19.51 2.56
C ARG A 16 -6.14 -19.02 1.41
N PHE A 17 -6.14 -17.71 1.12
CA PHE A 17 -7.01 -17.10 0.12
C PHE A 17 -6.28 -16.67 -1.15
N TYR A 18 -5.00 -16.35 -1.04
CA TYR A 18 -4.15 -15.94 -2.15
C TYR A 18 -2.68 -16.09 -1.77
N ASP A 19 -1.82 -16.33 -2.76
CA ASP A 19 -0.38 -16.37 -2.55
C ASP A 19 0.09 -15.02 -1.98
N SER A 20 0.63 -15.04 -0.77
CA SER A 20 1.25 -13.87 -0.17
C SER A 20 2.46 -13.48 -1.02
N VAL A 21 2.46 -12.27 -1.58
CA VAL A 21 3.60 -11.76 -2.35
C VAL A 21 4.84 -11.85 -1.44
N PRO A 22 5.95 -12.45 -1.91
CA PRO A 22 7.18 -12.50 -1.14
C PRO A 22 7.54 -11.10 -0.66
N THR A 23 7.94 -11.00 0.61
CA THR A 23 8.54 -9.78 1.14
C THR A 23 9.66 -9.38 0.18
N ALA A 24 9.54 -8.22 -0.48
CA ALA A 24 10.59 -7.73 -1.37
C ALA A 24 11.94 -7.77 -0.62
N ALA A 25 13.04 -7.93 -1.35
CA ALA A 25 14.40 -8.20 -0.82
C ALA A 25 14.92 -7.21 0.26
N LEU A 26 14.18 -6.14 0.55
CA LEU A 26 14.44 -5.16 1.61
C LEU A 26 13.58 -5.34 2.87
N GLY A 27 12.79 -6.41 3.00
CA GLY A 27 11.91 -6.62 4.17
C GLY A 27 10.68 -5.70 4.20
N ILE A 28 10.49 -4.84 3.19
CA ILE A 28 9.36 -3.93 3.06
C ILE A 28 8.23 -4.67 2.32
N GLY A 29 7.74 -5.73 2.93
CA GLY A 29 6.46 -6.33 2.56
C GLY A 29 5.59 -6.21 3.79
N SER A 30 4.65 -5.28 3.77
CA SER A 30 3.62 -5.22 4.80
C SER A 30 2.99 -6.61 4.92
N ALA A 31 2.65 -7.05 6.14
CA ALA A 31 1.70 -8.13 6.29
C ALA A 31 0.53 -7.80 5.35
N GLY A 32 0.13 -8.72 4.47
CA GLY A 32 -0.88 -8.49 3.42
C GLY A 32 -2.26 -8.04 3.94
N LEU A 33 -2.39 -7.84 5.24
CA LEU A 33 -3.50 -7.28 5.96
C LEU A 33 -2.99 -6.27 7.01
N ASP A 34 -3.41 -5.00 6.90
CA ASP A 34 -3.15 -4.00 7.93
C ASP A 34 -4.04 -4.26 9.17
N VAL A 35 -3.42 -4.67 10.28
CA VAL A 35 -4.07 -4.96 11.56
C VAL A 35 -4.00 -3.83 12.59
N SER A 36 -3.48 -2.65 12.19
CA SER A 36 -3.42 -1.47 13.05
C SER A 36 -4.79 -1.11 13.61
N LYS A 37 -4.82 -0.58 14.85
CA LYS A 37 -6.07 -0.10 15.44
C LYS A 37 -6.56 1.13 14.67
N PRO A 38 -7.79 1.11 14.15
CA PRO A 38 -8.29 2.10 13.20
C PRO A 38 -8.56 3.46 13.86
N ASN A 39 -8.98 3.45 15.12
CA ASN A 39 -9.31 4.65 15.87
C ASN A 39 -8.28 4.86 16.98
N GLN A 40 -7.36 5.80 16.76
CA GLN A 40 -6.41 6.31 17.75
C GLN A 40 -6.92 7.62 18.38
N HIS A 41 -8.12 8.08 18.01
CA HIS A 41 -8.62 9.38 18.40
C HIS A 41 -9.40 9.32 19.71
N ASP A 42 -8.98 10.15 20.67
CA ASP A 42 -9.66 10.30 21.95
C ASP A 42 -10.91 11.19 21.84
N SER A 43 -10.94 12.08 20.84
CA SER A 43 -12.02 13.04 20.64
C SER A 43 -12.44 13.23 19.16
N LYS A 44 -13.62 13.83 18.95
CA LYS A 44 -14.09 14.30 17.63
C LYS A 44 -13.11 15.30 17.02
N ALA A 45 -12.55 16.19 17.85
CA ALA A 45 -11.65 17.23 17.38
C ALA A 45 -10.37 16.61 16.80
N ASP A 46 -9.82 15.58 17.47
CA ASP A 46 -8.64 14.86 16.98
C ASP A 46 -8.93 14.16 15.66
N PHE A 47 -10.11 13.52 15.54
CA PHE A 47 -10.54 12.88 14.30
C PHE A 47 -10.66 13.85 13.12
N LEU A 48 -11.30 15.00 13.33
CA LEU A 48 -11.42 16.02 12.29
C LEU A 48 -10.05 16.62 11.93
N ALA A 49 -9.17 16.78 12.91
CA ALA A 49 -7.81 17.25 12.67
C ALA A 49 -7.00 16.25 11.82
N GLU A 50 -7.07 14.95 12.11
CA GLU A 50 -6.40 13.93 11.28
C GLU A 50 -6.98 13.92 9.86
N LYS A 51 -8.31 13.96 9.71
CA LYS A 51 -8.96 13.98 8.40
C LYS A 51 -8.51 15.16 7.54
N ILE A 52 -8.47 16.36 8.11
CA ILE A 52 -7.97 17.56 7.42
C ILE A 52 -6.48 17.40 7.07
N ALA A 53 -5.67 16.86 7.98
CA ALA A 53 -4.25 16.64 7.72
C ALA A 53 -4.01 15.63 6.59
N VAL A 54 -4.76 14.53 6.56
CA VAL A 54 -4.69 13.51 5.50
C VAL A 54 -5.13 14.09 4.16
N ASP A 55 -6.19 14.91 4.13
CA ASP A 55 -6.63 15.58 2.90
C ASP A 55 -5.57 16.51 2.33
N ILE A 56 -4.97 17.36 3.18
CA ILE A 56 -3.88 18.28 2.79
C ILE A 56 -2.65 17.48 2.33
N ALA A 57 -2.26 16.46 3.08
CA ALA A 57 -1.11 15.63 2.74
C ALA A 57 -1.33 14.91 1.40
N LEU A 58 -2.54 14.41 1.14
CA LEU A 58 -2.87 13.74 -0.11
C LEU A 58 -2.81 14.71 -1.29
N GLU A 59 -3.36 15.92 -1.16
CA GLU A 59 -3.28 16.95 -2.20
C GLU A 59 -1.83 17.30 -2.54
N GLN A 60 -0.99 17.49 -1.52
CA GLN A 60 0.43 17.79 -1.70
C GLN A 60 1.20 16.61 -2.30
N ALA A 61 0.93 15.38 -1.83
CA ALA A 61 1.56 14.18 -2.33
C ALA A 61 1.17 13.89 -3.78
N ASP A 62 -0.11 14.05 -4.16
CA ASP A 62 -0.57 13.92 -5.54
C ASP A 62 0.05 15.00 -6.44
N GLY A 63 0.20 16.24 -5.95
CA GLY A 63 0.90 17.30 -6.67
C GLY A 63 2.37 16.99 -6.93
N LEU A 64 3.10 16.54 -5.91
CA LEU A 64 4.50 16.11 -6.04
C LEU A 64 4.63 14.89 -6.93
N PHE A 65 3.78 13.88 -6.76
CA PHE A 65 3.75 12.69 -7.59
C PHE A 65 3.48 13.05 -9.05
N GLY A 66 2.49 13.91 -9.32
CA GLY A 66 2.19 14.40 -10.66
C GLY A 66 3.37 15.12 -11.31
N PHE A 67 4.07 15.97 -10.56
CA PHE A 67 5.25 16.67 -11.03
C PHE A 67 6.42 15.72 -11.33
N PHE A 68 6.80 14.87 -10.37
CA PHE A 68 7.95 13.98 -10.52
C PHE A 68 7.69 12.78 -11.45
N SER A 69 6.42 12.39 -11.65
CA SER A 69 6.07 11.35 -12.62
C SER A 69 6.01 11.85 -14.07
N ALA A 70 5.89 13.16 -14.29
CA ALA A 70 5.78 13.75 -15.64
C ALA A 70 6.89 13.32 -16.63
N PRO A 71 8.17 13.20 -16.24
CA PRO A 71 9.24 12.68 -17.10
C PRO A 71 8.99 11.26 -17.63
N PHE A 72 8.20 10.46 -16.92
CA PHE A 72 7.96 9.04 -17.21
C PHE A 72 6.65 8.78 -17.96
N ARG A 73 5.85 9.83 -18.20
CA ARG A 73 4.58 9.73 -18.92
C ARG A 73 4.80 9.96 -20.41
N GLU A 74 4.04 9.27 -21.25
CA GLU A 74 4.07 9.50 -22.71
C GLU A 74 3.45 10.86 -23.07
N ASP A 75 2.39 11.23 -22.35
CA ASP A 75 1.65 12.49 -22.52
C ASP A 75 2.55 13.73 -22.40
N ASP A 76 2.27 14.75 -23.22
CA ASP A 76 2.94 16.04 -23.13
C ASP A 76 2.21 16.94 -22.13
N THR A 77 2.65 16.89 -20.87
CA THR A 77 2.10 17.76 -19.83
C THR A 77 2.75 19.14 -19.89
N PRO A 78 2.04 20.25 -19.56
CA PRO A 78 2.57 21.61 -19.65
C PRO A 78 3.89 21.86 -18.91
N ASN A 79 4.22 21.00 -17.93
CA ASN A 79 5.41 21.12 -17.09
C ASN A 79 6.43 19.98 -17.32
N LYS A 80 6.24 19.13 -18.33
CA LYS A 80 7.07 17.93 -18.56
C LYS A 80 8.54 18.27 -18.70
N GLU A 81 8.89 19.22 -19.56
CA GLU A 81 10.28 19.61 -19.78
C GLU A 81 10.92 20.20 -18.52
N MET A 82 10.17 20.99 -17.76
CA MET A 82 10.63 21.56 -16.50
C MET A 82 10.88 20.46 -15.47
N ALA A 83 9.98 19.48 -15.35
CA ALA A 83 10.14 18.34 -14.48
C ALA A 83 11.35 17.48 -14.87
N VAL A 84 11.57 17.24 -16.18
CA VAL A 84 12.75 16.53 -16.70
C VAL A 84 14.04 17.24 -16.31
N ARG A 85 14.11 18.57 -16.49
CA ARG A 85 15.30 19.36 -16.12
C ARG A 85 15.57 19.32 -14.62
N ILE A 86 14.54 19.45 -13.79
CA ILE A 86 14.68 19.41 -12.33
C ILE A 86 15.12 18.01 -11.87
N ALA A 87 14.49 16.95 -12.38
CA ALA A 87 14.86 15.56 -12.07
C ALA A 87 16.32 15.26 -12.46
N ALA A 88 16.74 15.67 -13.67
CA ALA A 88 18.12 15.51 -14.11
C ALA A 88 19.12 16.25 -13.21
N SER A 89 18.78 17.46 -12.75
CA SER A 89 19.61 18.24 -11.81
C SER A 89 19.74 17.57 -10.44
N ILE A 90 18.64 17.01 -9.92
CA ILE A 90 18.63 16.26 -8.66
C ILE A 90 19.48 14.99 -8.79
N ASP A 91 19.28 14.22 -9.85
CA ASP A 91 20.00 12.97 -10.09
C ASP A 91 21.50 13.20 -10.30
N ALA A 92 21.88 14.25 -11.04
CA ALA A 92 23.28 14.61 -11.22
C ALA A 92 23.96 14.92 -9.88
N LYS A 93 23.32 15.73 -9.02
CA LYS A 93 23.84 16.04 -7.69
C LYS A 93 23.92 14.81 -6.79
N ALA A 94 22.91 13.95 -6.84
CA ALA A 94 22.88 12.72 -6.05
C ALA A 94 23.97 11.73 -6.50
N ARG A 95 24.24 11.63 -7.80
CA ARG A 95 25.28 10.76 -8.37
C ARG A 95 26.67 11.17 -7.92
N VAL A 96 26.99 12.47 -7.98
CA VAL A 96 28.28 13.00 -7.49
C VAL A 96 28.49 12.64 -6.02
N ARG A 97 27.45 12.78 -5.19
CA ARG A 97 27.52 12.39 -3.77
C ARG A 97 27.67 10.88 -3.55
N ALA A 98 26.95 10.07 -4.33
CA ALA A 98 27.04 8.62 -4.25
C ALA A 98 28.43 8.08 -4.60
N GLU A 99 29.15 8.75 -5.49
CA GLU A 99 30.54 8.41 -5.87
C GLU A 99 31.56 8.77 -4.78
N SER A 100 31.33 9.83 -4.00
CA SER A 100 32.26 10.28 -2.96
C SER A 100 32.14 9.56 -1.62
N ASP A 101 30.95 9.03 -1.29
CA ASP A 101 30.67 8.56 0.07
C ASP A 101 31.14 7.10 0.31
N ARG A 102 31.93 6.93 1.39
CA ARG A 102 32.21 5.62 1.98
C ARG A 102 30.95 5.13 2.69
N VAL A 103 30.55 3.89 2.41
CA VAL A 103 29.36 3.28 3.04
C VAL A 103 29.78 2.67 4.37
N ASN A 104 29.34 3.28 5.46
CA ASN A 104 29.56 2.83 6.83
C ASN A 104 28.24 2.43 7.51
N THR A 105 27.09 2.87 6.98
CA THR A 105 25.77 2.53 7.52
C THR A 105 24.82 2.00 6.44
N ALA A 106 23.78 1.28 6.88
CA ALA A 106 22.73 0.80 5.97
C ALA A 106 21.97 1.96 5.28
N LEU A 107 21.77 3.08 5.98
CA LEU A 107 21.15 4.27 5.41
C LEU A 107 22.02 4.87 4.28
N GLU A 108 23.33 4.94 4.48
CA GLU A 108 24.27 5.40 3.46
C GLU A 108 24.27 4.48 2.23
N LEU A 109 24.13 3.16 2.43
CA LEU A 109 23.99 2.21 1.33
C LEU A 109 22.71 2.50 0.50
N ILE A 110 21.58 2.75 1.18
CA ILE A 110 20.31 3.08 0.51
C ILE A 110 20.45 4.36 -0.31
N VAL A 111 21.01 5.42 0.28
CA VAL A 111 21.21 6.71 -0.39
C VAL A 111 22.16 6.56 -1.58
N LYS A 112 23.24 5.79 -1.44
CA LYS A 112 24.19 5.52 -2.52
C LYS A 112 23.54 4.76 -3.67
N ASN A 113 22.75 3.72 -3.37
CA ASN A 113 22.01 2.96 -4.37
C ASN A 113 20.97 3.82 -5.09
N ALA A 114 20.28 4.70 -4.36
CA ALA A 114 19.35 5.65 -4.96
C ALA A 114 20.08 6.65 -5.88
N GLY A 115 21.24 7.17 -5.48
CA GLY A 115 22.08 8.04 -6.31
C GLY A 115 22.58 7.39 -7.60
N GLN A 116 22.92 6.10 -7.54
CA GLN A 116 23.35 5.32 -8.72
C GLN A 116 22.18 4.99 -9.65
N SER A 117 21.00 4.67 -9.09
CA SER A 117 19.82 4.26 -9.85
C SER A 117 19.01 5.43 -10.42
N GLY A 118 19.16 6.63 -9.84
CA GLY A 118 18.35 7.82 -10.14
C GLY A 118 17.40 8.12 -8.99
N VAL A 119 17.72 9.15 -8.19
CA VAL A 119 16.94 9.52 -7.00
C VAL A 119 15.53 9.94 -7.38
N SER A 120 15.37 10.64 -8.49
CA SER A 120 14.08 11.12 -8.97
C SER A 120 13.12 9.95 -9.23
N PHE A 121 13.62 8.86 -9.80
CA PHE A 121 12.83 7.64 -9.99
C PHE A 121 12.45 6.97 -8.66
N VAL A 122 13.39 6.86 -7.72
CA VAL A 122 13.13 6.31 -6.38
C VAL A 122 12.10 7.16 -5.64
N VAL A 123 12.17 8.49 -5.74
CA VAL A 123 11.21 9.42 -5.14
C VAL A 123 9.81 9.22 -5.72
N VAL A 124 9.66 9.01 -7.03
CA VAL A 124 8.35 8.71 -7.65
C VAL A 124 7.76 7.43 -7.07
N MET A 125 8.57 6.38 -6.91
CA MET A 125 8.11 5.12 -6.32
C MET A 125 7.64 5.29 -4.88
N LEU A 126 8.43 6.00 -4.06
CA LEU A 126 8.05 6.27 -2.67
C LEU A 126 6.79 7.16 -2.59
N LEU A 127 6.67 8.16 -3.46
CA LEU A 127 5.48 9.01 -3.53
C LEU A 127 4.24 8.21 -3.94
N PHE A 128 4.37 7.22 -4.83
CA PHE A 128 3.26 6.32 -5.17
C PHE A 128 2.73 5.59 -3.94
N ASP A 129 3.62 4.98 -3.15
CA ASP A 129 3.24 4.25 -1.93
C ASP A 129 2.63 5.19 -0.87
N VAL A 130 3.17 6.41 -0.73
CA VAL A 130 2.63 7.42 0.18
C VAL A 130 1.23 7.87 -0.25
N VAL A 131 1.01 8.14 -1.55
CA VAL A 131 -0.30 8.51 -2.09
C VAL A 131 -1.31 7.38 -1.87
N ASP A 132 -0.94 6.13 -2.15
CA ASP A 132 -1.81 4.97 -1.93
C ASP A 132 -2.17 4.83 -0.44
N GLY A 133 -1.18 4.92 0.45
CA GLY A 133 -1.38 4.90 1.90
C GLY A 133 -2.32 6.01 2.39
N LEU A 134 -2.15 7.24 1.90
CA LEU A 134 -3.00 8.38 2.25
C LEU A 134 -4.43 8.22 1.71
N ARG A 135 -4.62 7.67 0.51
CA ARG A 135 -5.95 7.35 -0.05
C ARG A 135 -6.66 6.29 0.79
N ASN A 136 -5.95 5.22 1.14
CA ASN A 136 -6.47 4.17 2.01
C ASN A 136 -6.88 4.74 3.38
N ARG A 137 -6.05 5.61 3.95
CA ARG A 137 -6.37 6.26 5.23
C ARG A 137 -7.56 7.23 5.12
N LYS A 138 -7.64 8.02 4.04
CA LYS A 138 -8.78 8.90 3.78
C LYS A 138 -10.08 8.13 3.65
N GLN A 139 -10.06 7.02 2.91
CA GLN A 139 -11.22 6.14 2.78
C GLN A 139 -11.62 5.57 4.14
N GLU A 140 -10.65 5.11 4.93
CA GLU A 140 -10.90 4.61 6.27
C GLU A 140 -11.53 5.68 7.18
N LEU A 141 -11.01 6.91 7.18
CA LEU A 141 -11.60 8.01 7.94
C LEU A 141 -13.02 8.33 7.44
N GLY A 142 -13.29 8.25 6.13
CA GLY A 142 -14.65 8.39 5.59
C GLY A 142 -15.61 7.32 6.12
N ASP A 143 -15.17 6.05 6.10
CA ASP A 143 -15.93 4.92 6.63
C ASP A 143 -16.20 5.11 8.15
N GLN A 144 -15.17 5.52 8.91
CA GLN A 144 -15.29 5.82 10.34
C GLN A 144 -16.24 6.97 10.63
N GLU A 145 -16.21 8.03 9.83
CA GLU A 145 -17.13 9.17 9.97
C GLU A 145 -18.57 8.69 9.79
N ALA A 146 -18.86 7.97 8.71
CA ALA A 146 -20.20 7.42 8.45
C ALA A 146 -20.71 6.56 9.62
N GLU A 147 -19.84 5.77 10.25
CA GLU A 147 -20.18 4.93 11.41
C GLU A 147 -20.29 5.69 12.74
N PHE A 148 -19.42 6.69 12.98
CA PHE A 148 -19.36 7.43 14.25
C PHE A 148 -20.53 8.42 14.38
N TRP A 149 -20.99 8.99 13.27
CA TRP A 149 -22.08 9.98 13.24
C TRP A 149 -23.49 9.38 13.15
N SER A 150 -23.62 8.08 12.83
CA SER A 150 -24.92 7.42 12.63
C SER A 150 -25.45 6.63 13.84
N GLY A 151 -24.70 6.46 14.94
CA GLY A 151 -25.05 5.48 15.98
C GLY A 151 -24.88 5.91 17.45
N HIS A 152 -25.99 5.83 18.19
CA HIS A 152 -26.18 6.01 19.65
C HIS A 152 -25.39 5.07 20.58
N SER A 153 -24.17 4.60 20.26
CA SER A 153 -23.44 3.68 21.15
C SER A 153 -21.92 3.73 20.99
N ARG A 154 -21.23 4.18 22.05
CA ARG A 154 -19.79 3.94 22.30
C ARG A 154 -19.54 2.44 22.64
N PRO A 155 -18.29 1.93 22.60
CA PRO A 155 -17.90 0.89 21.66
C PRO A 155 -17.61 -0.48 22.32
N PRO A 156 -18.10 -1.57 21.71
CA PRO A 156 -17.36 -2.84 21.76
C PRO A 156 -17.05 -3.46 20.37
N ASN A 157 -17.48 -2.87 19.25
CA ASN A 157 -17.42 -3.56 17.94
C ASN A 157 -16.71 -2.84 16.79
N HIS A 158 -16.20 -1.61 16.98
CA HIS A 158 -15.59 -0.85 15.87
C HIS A 158 -14.31 -1.51 15.34
N TYR A 159 -13.34 -1.84 16.22
CA TYR A 159 -12.10 -2.50 15.81
C TYR A 159 -12.37 -3.84 15.10
N ALA A 160 -13.32 -4.62 15.62
CA ALA A 160 -13.73 -5.89 15.02
C ALA A 160 -14.33 -5.72 13.62
N ARG A 161 -15.18 -4.70 13.43
CA ARG A 161 -15.77 -4.37 12.12
C ARG A 161 -14.71 -3.93 11.12
N THR A 162 -13.82 -3.02 11.52
CA THR A 162 -12.77 -2.53 10.61
C THR A 162 -11.81 -3.65 10.20
N ILE A 163 -11.36 -4.49 11.14
CA ILE A 163 -10.51 -5.65 10.81
C ILE A 163 -11.25 -6.62 9.88
N ALA A 164 -12.54 -6.88 10.14
CA ALA A 164 -13.34 -7.71 9.26
C ALA A 164 -13.46 -7.12 7.84
N LEU A 165 -13.65 -5.79 7.73
CA LEU A 165 -13.74 -5.09 6.44
C LEU A 165 -12.42 -5.11 5.68
N ARG A 166 -11.30 -4.77 6.33
CA ARG A 166 -9.97 -4.83 5.72
C ARG A 166 -9.66 -6.23 5.22
N PHE A 167 -10.00 -7.26 6.00
CA PHE A 167 -9.80 -8.65 5.60
C PHE A 167 -10.70 -9.04 4.42
N ALA A 168 -11.96 -8.62 4.43
CA ALA A 168 -12.90 -8.91 3.36
C ALA A 168 -12.54 -8.20 2.05
N ARG A 169 -12.11 -6.92 2.11
CA ARG A 169 -11.57 -6.17 0.97
C ARG A 169 -10.31 -6.84 0.41
N ALA A 170 -9.35 -7.21 1.26
CA ALA A 170 -8.13 -7.89 0.82
C ALA A 170 -8.43 -9.18 0.05
N ILE A 171 -9.40 -9.99 0.51
CA ILE A 171 -9.84 -11.19 -0.20
C ILE A 171 -10.57 -10.84 -1.50
N ALA A 172 -11.49 -9.88 -1.48
CA ALA A 172 -12.26 -9.45 -2.63
C ALA A 172 -11.37 -8.95 -3.77
N THR A 173 -10.39 -8.11 -3.44
CA THR A 173 -9.45 -7.53 -4.39
C THR A 173 -8.51 -8.56 -5.01
N LYS A 174 -8.11 -9.59 -4.25
CA LYS A 174 -7.19 -10.64 -4.73
C LYS A 174 -7.88 -11.77 -5.48
N THR A 175 -9.09 -12.14 -5.06
CA THR A 175 -9.86 -13.25 -5.65
C THR A 175 -10.84 -12.80 -6.72
N GLY A 176 -11.14 -11.49 -6.79
CA GLY A 176 -12.19 -10.92 -7.64
C GLY A 176 -13.60 -11.36 -7.24
N ARG A 177 -13.78 -11.91 -6.03
CA ARG A 177 -15.04 -12.49 -5.56
C ARG A 177 -15.40 -11.97 -4.19
N LYS A 178 -16.70 -11.69 -4.01
CA LYS A 178 -17.24 -11.28 -2.72
C LYS A 178 -17.15 -12.45 -1.72
N PRO A 179 -16.46 -12.32 -0.57
CA PRO A 179 -16.41 -13.35 0.46
C PRO A 179 -17.82 -13.64 1.02
N THR A 180 -18.03 -14.87 1.49
CA THR A 180 -19.32 -15.32 2.03
C THR A 180 -19.19 -15.73 3.49
N PHE A 181 -20.28 -15.57 4.24
CA PHE A 181 -20.36 -16.00 5.63
C PHE A 181 -21.55 -16.94 5.83
N GLY A 182 -21.30 -18.09 6.44
CA GLY A 182 -22.30 -19.07 6.84
C GLY A 182 -22.00 -19.58 8.25
N THR A 183 -23.02 -20.10 8.93
CA THR A 183 -22.87 -20.76 10.24
C THR A 183 -23.18 -22.24 10.13
N SER A 184 -22.35 -23.09 10.75
CA SER A 184 -22.60 -24.52 10.83
C SER A 184 -23.86 -24.83 11.64
N ARG A 185 -24.56 -25.90 11.27
CA ARG A 185 -25.83 -26.32 11.86
C ARG A 185 -25.71 -26.77 13.33
N ASP A 186 -24.51 -27.20 13.74
CA ASP A 186 -24.28 -27.90 15.01
C ASP A 186 -23.58 -27.10 16.11
N GLY A 187 -23.27 -25.81 15.92
CA GLY A 187 -22.55 -25.08 16.99
C GLY A 187 -22.32 -23.58 16.83
N GLY A 188 -22.96 -22.90 15.88
CA GLY A 188 -22.83 -21.45 15.73
C GLY A 188 -21.46 -20.96 15.24
N HIS A 189 -20.52 -21.87 14.99
CA HIS A 189 -19.22 -21.57 14.38
C HIS A 189 -19.35 -21.26 12.88
N PRO A 190 -18.45 -20.45 12.32
CA PRO A 190 -18.45 -20.16 10.88
C PRO A 190 -18.22 -21.42 10.04
N SER A 191 -19.04 -21.62 9.02
CA SER A 191 -18.93 -22.75 8.07
C SER A 191 -18.15 -22.39 6.81
N THR A 192 -17.94 -21.11 6.52
CA THR A 192 -17.17 -20.64 5.37
C THR A 192 -15.72 -20.40 5.76
N ASP A 193 -14.80 -20.55 4.78
CA ASP A 193 -13.37 -20.34 5.01
C ASP A 193 -13.08 -18.90 5.47
N PHE A 194 -13.74 -17.90 4.87
CA PHE A 194 -13.67 -16.50 5.31
C PHE A 194 -14.05 -16.35 6.78
N GLY A 195 -15.16 -16.98 7.20
CA GLY A 195 -15.63 -16.87 8.57
C GLY A 195 -14.69 -17.54 9.58
N ARG A 196 -14.13 -18.71 9.23
CA ARG A 196 -13.16 -19.43 10.08
C ARG A 196 -11.86 -18.65 10.21
N ALA A 197 -11.35 -18.14 9.09
CA ALA A 197 -10.15 -17.32 9.04
C ALA A 197 -10.33 -16.02 9.84
N LEU A 198 -11.49 -15.37 9.75
CA LEU A 198 -11.80 -14.18 10.54
C LEU A 198 -11.89 -14.48 12.05
N GLU A 199 -12.43 -15.63 12.44
CA GLU A 199 -12.45 -16.07 13.84
C GLU A 199 -11.04 -16.33 14.38
N GLU A 200 -10.17 -16.97 13.58
CA GLU A 200 -8.76 -17.14 13.92
C GLU A 200 -8.03 -15.80 14.02
N LEU A 201 -8.28 -14.88 13.09
CA LEU A 201 -7.71 -13.53 13.11
C LEU A 201 -8.11 -12.76 14.36
N PHE A 202 -9.39 -12.85 14.78
CA PHE A 202 -9.85 -12.22 16.02
C PHE A 202 -9.18 -12.82 17.26
N LYS A 203 -8.92 -14.14 17.29
CA LYS A 203 -8.18 -14.78 18.38
C LYS A 203 -6.73 -14.30 18.43
N VAL A 204 -6.06 -14.23 17.28
CA VAL A 204 -4.66 -13.75 17.15
C VAL A 204 -4.51 -12.29 17.59
N LEU A 205 -5.50 -11.45 17.27
CA LEU A 205 -5.54 -10.03 17.63
C LEU A 205 -6.21 -9.76 18.99
N GLU A 206 -6.59 -10.81 19.72
CA GLU A 206 -7.27 -10.73 21.02
C GLU A 206 -8.57 -9.88 21.00
N ILE A 207 -9.26 -9.86 19.85
CA ILE A 207 -10.51 -9.13 19.64
C ILE A 207 -11.67 -9.91 20.27
N LYS A 208 -12.23 -9.38 21.36
CA LYS A 208 -13.41 -9.94 22.04
C LYS A 208 -14.71 -9.42 21.41
N ALA A 209 -15.01 -9.88 20.20
CA ALA A 209 -16.19 -9.45 19.44
C ALA A 209 -16.94 -10.62 18.78
N ASN A 210 -18.20 -10.37 18.40
CA ASN A 210 -19.00 -11.37 17.68
C ASN A 210 -18.61 -11.39 16.19
N VAL A 211 -17.89 -12.45 15.79
CA VAL A 211 -17.39 -12.66 14.42
C VAL A 211 -18.53 -12.58 13.39
N LYS A 212 -19.68 -13.22 13.64
CA LYS A 212 -20.82 -13.21 12.71
C LYS A 212 -21.29 -11.79 12.41
N ARG A 213 -21.44 -10.95 13.44
CA ARG A 213 -21.90 -9.57 13.25
C ARG A 213 -20.89 -8.73 12.46
N ALA A 214 -19.60 -8.89 12.74
CA ALA A 214 -18.55 -8.19 12.02
C ALA A 214 -18.41 -8.67 10.56
N ALA A 215 -18.48 -9.98 10.33
CA ALA A 215 -18.37 -10.61 9.02
C ALA A 215 -19.53 -10.21 8.09
N VAL A 216 -20.77 -10.31 8.57
CA VAL A 216 -21.96 -9.95 7.77
C VAL A 216 -21.92 -8.48 7.39
N TRP A 217 -21.57 -7.61 8.35
CA TRP A 217 -21.42 -6.19 8.08
C TRP A 217 -20.31 -5.92 7.06
N ALA A 218 -19.12 -6.51 7.24
CA ALA A 218 -17.99 -6.33 6.33
C ALA A 218 -18.31 -6.76 4.90
N ILE A 219 -19.00 -7.90 4.72
CA ILE A 219 -19.45 -8.37 3.41
C ILE A 219 -20.40 -7.36 2.78
N ASP A 220 -21.34 -6.80 3.54
CA ASP A 220 -22.31 -5.82 3.03
C ASP A 220 -21.64 -4.56 2.49
N GLN A 221 -20.53 -4.13 3.09
CA GLN A 221 -19.76 -2.95 2.66
C GLN A 221 -18.89 -3.15 1.40
N ILE A 222 -18.78 -4.37 0.87
CA ILE A 222 -17.97 -4.63 -0.34
C ILE A 222 -18.74 -4.16 -1.57
N THR A 223 -18.09 -3.28 -2.33
CA THR A 223 -18.57 -2.69 -3.58
C THR A 223 -17.98 -3.39 -4.81
N GLU A 224 -18.54 -3.12 -5.98
CA GLU A 224 -18.02 -3.63 -7.27
C GLU A 224 -16.60 -3.12 -7.59
N GLU A 225 -16.18 -2.00 -7.00
CA GLU A 225 -14.82 -1.48 -7.16
C GLU A 225 -13.80 -2.34 -6.41
N ASP A 226 -14.16 -2.84 -5.23
CA ASP A 226 -13.30 -3.73 -4.43
C ASP A 226 -13.05 -5.08 -5.09
N LEU A 227 -13.92 -5.50 -6.02
CA LEU A 227 -13.81 -6.74 -6.80
C LEU A 227 -12.86 -6.62 -7.99
N LYS A 228 -12.50 -5.39 -8.39
CA LYS A 228 -11.54 -5.18 -9.46
C LYS A 228 -10.14 -5.36 -8.88
N PRO A 229 -9.29 -6.21 -9.49
CA PRO A 229 -7.88 -6.22 -9.11
C PRO A 229 -7.32 -4.81 -9.31
N PRO A 230 -6.39 -4.34 -8.44
CA PRO A 230 -5.81 -3.02 -8.59
C PRO A 230 -5.24 -2.92 -9.99
N VAL A 231 -5.62 -1.86 -10.71
CA VAL A 231 -5.13 -1.61 -12.06
C VAL A 231 -3.62 -1.52 -11.95
N ARG A 232 -2.95 -2.60 -12.35
CA ARG A 232 -1.51 -2.69 -12.47
C ARG A 232 -1.09 -1.75 -13.59
N ASN A 233 -0.94 -0.46 -13.27
CA ASN A 233 -0.31 0.50 -14.17
C ASN A 233 1.07 -0.05 -14.55
N ALA A 234 1.53 0.22 -15.78
CA ALA A 234 2.73 -0.37 -16.37
C ALA A 234 3.99 -0.38 -15.47
N LEU A 235 4.09 0.54 -14.50
CA LEU A 235 5.11 0.56 -13.45
C LEU A 235 5.12 -0.67 -12.52
N SER A 236 3.98 -1.30 -12.26
CA SER A 236 3.88 -2.53 -11.46
C SER A 236 4.30 -3.79 -12.23
N SER A 237 4.29 -3.74 -13.58
CA SER A 237 4.82 -4.83 -14.42
C SER A 237 6.36 -4.88 -14.42
N LEU A 238 7.01 -3.75 -14.11
CA LEU A 238 8.46 -3.67 -13.90
C LEU A 238 8.93 -4.36 -12.61
N TYR A 239 8.05 -4.56 -11.63
CA TYR A 239 8.37 -5.24 -10.36
C TYR A 239 8.21 -6.76 -10.40
N LEU A 240 7.52 -7.32 -11.40
CA LEU A 240 7.33 -8.77 -11.55
C LEU A 240 8.15 -9.37 -12.68
N ALA A 241 8.83 -8.53 -13.48
CA ALA A 241 9.75 -8.98 -14.51
C ALA A 241 11.16 -9.24 -13.94
N ASP A 242 11.25 -9.99 -12.84
CA ASP A 242 12.52 -10.59 -12.40
C ASP A 242 12.43 -12.11 -12.25
N ASP A 243 11.33 -12.71 -12.72
CA ASP A 243 11.24 -14.15 -12.93
C ASP A 243 10.93 -14.43 -14.39
N MET A 244 11.98 -14.29 -15.22
CA MET A 244 12.31 -15.18 -16.33
C MET A 244 13.42 -14.55 -17.20
N THR A 245 14.56 -15.25 -17.19
CA THR A 245 15.64 -15.21 -18.17
C THR A 245 16.60 -14.00 -18.14
N VAL A 246 17.81 -14.33 -17.67
CA VAL A 246 19.09 -13.75 -18.08
C VAL A 246 19.21 -13.86 -19.62
N THR A 247 18.60 -12.95 -20.36
CA THR A 247 19.02 -12.61 -21.72
C THR A 247 18.48 -11.25 -22.16
N SER A 248 19.40 -10.28 -22.20
CA SER A 248 19.40 -9.13 -23.12
C SER A 248 18.30 -8.07 -22.97
N ASN A 249 18.41 -7.22 -21.93
CA ASN A 249 17.86 -5.86 -21.99
C ASN A 249 18.93 -4.84 -22.39
N LYS A 250 19.40 -4.92 -23.64
CA LYS A 250 20.26 -3.88 -24.26
C LYS A 250 19.46 -2.63 -24.66
N ASN A 251 18.13 -2.67 -24.62
CA ASN A 251 17.27 -1.58 -25.10
C ASN A 251 16.97 -0.52 -24.04
N ALA A 252 16.74 -0.89 -22.78
CA ALA A 252 16.51 0.09 -21.71
C ALA A 252 17.80 0.89 -21.39
N LEU A 253 18.94 0.21 -21.31
CA LEU A 253 20.25 0.86 -21.10
C LEU A 253 20.69 1.71 -22.30
N SER A 254 20.34 1.34 -23.53
CA SER A 254 20.68 2.15 -24.71
C SER A 254 19.77 3.37 -24.89
N GLN A 255 18.51 3.33 -24.42
CA GLN A 255 17.66 4.52 -24.34
C GLN A 255 18.17 5.50 -23.26
N PHE A 256 18.60 4.99 -22.10
CA PHE A 256 19.20 5.80 -21.04
C PHE A 256 20.54 6.44 -21.49
N ALA A 257 21.38 5.69 -22.21
CA ALA A 257 22.63 6.20 -22.77
C ALA A 257 22.44 7.26 -23.87
N ARG A 258 21.38 7.14 -24.69
CA ARG A 258 21.04 8.13 -25.74
C ARG A 258 20.50 9.44 -25.18
N LEU A 259 19.79 9.40 -24.05
CA LEU A 259 19.33 10.60 -23.35
C LEU A 259 20.50 11.35 -22.69
N HIS A 260 21.51 10.62 -22.21
CA HIS A 260 22.72 11.23 -21.64
C HIS A 260 23.72 11.75 -22.69
N SER A 261 23.86 11.13 -23.87
CA SER A 261 24.77 11.65 -24.89
C SER A 261 24.29 12.96 -25.52
N LYS A 262 22.97 13.21 -25.59
CA LYS A 262 22.42 14.47 -26.11
C LYS A 262 22.55 15.65 -25.16
N ALA A 263 22.82 15.41 -23.88
CA ALA A 263 22.98 16.46 -22.86
C ALA A 263 24.44 16.92 -22.70
N SER A 264 25.40 16.30 -23.39
CA SER A 264 26.83 16.62 -23.30
C SER A 264 27.39 17.38 -24.52
N ASP A 265 26.58 17.59 -25.56
CA ASP A 265 26.94 18.32 -26.79
C ASP A 265 26.30 19.74 -26.85
N GLN A 266 25.88 20.30 -25.72
CA GLN A 266 25.42 21.70 -25.60
C GLN A 266 26.15 22.45 -24.49
#